data_AF-A0A661UU45-F1
#
_entry.id   AF-A0A661UU45-F1
#
_cell.length_a   1.000
_cell.length_b   1.000
_cell.length_c   1.000
_cell.angle_alpha   90.00
_cell.angle_beta   90.00
_cell.angle_gamma   90.00
#
_symmetry.space_group_name_H-M   'P 1'
#
loop_
_entity.id
_entity.type
_entity.pdbx_description
1 polymer ?
#
loop_
_entity_poly.entity_id
_entity_poly.type
_entity_poly.pdbx_seq_one_letter_code
_entity_poly.pdbx_strand_id
1 'polypeptide(L)'
;MPTPDRANDGLDWRSMLPAFSRRDLLEGAIIAIAFLLYFWVRGAVVDRPEVAYWNALDVIDLQRSLGFFWEDNLNSWIADRKSWAQLMNVAYFYLHFPLIIVFGIWLYYFRRRQYTFVRDSFLASGAIALVVYFLYPVAPPRELPELAAQFDTAAPTYILGFFDTMEAYLGYAYDTQSTRAFVNPYAAMPSLHFGWDLLLGIAIIAAFRRTALAWLAVAVGVALPVLQIFAITTTANHFLIDAVAGGIVAIAGLGVALALRRWGYPLLVAQIRRLPWPAARRLLLGDAA
;
A
#
# COMPACT_ATOMS: atom_id res chain seq x y z
N MET A 1 61.28 -10.62 3.39
CA MET A 1 60.11 -10.55 2.48
C MET A 1 60.38 -11.51 1.34
N PRO A 2 59.45 -12.42 1.05
CA PRO A 2 58.15 -12.06 0.49
C PRO A 2 56.97 -12.40 1.40
N THR A 3 55.90 -11.64 1.21
CA THR A 3 54.59 -11.68 1.86
C THR A 3 53.78 -12.90 1.43
N PRO A 4 52.98 -13.53 2.31
CA PRO A 4 51.82 -14.27 1.86
C PRO A 4 50.75 -13.26 1.46
N ASP A 5 50.35 -13.35 0.20
CA ASP A 5 49.23 -12.63 -0.40
C ASP A 5 48.01 -12.60 0.51
N ARG A 6 47.47 -11.39 0.73
CA ARG A 6 46.07 -11.19 1.10
C ARG A 6 45.23 -11.61 -0.11
N ALA A 7 44.96 -12.90 -0.22
CA ALA A 7 43.99 -13.42 -1.17
C ALA A 7 42.59 -12.97 -0.74
N ASN A 8 42.08 -11.94 -1.42
CA ASN A 8 40.67 -11.67 -1.66
C ASN A 8 39.71 -12.05 -0.52
N ASP A 9 39.46 -11.11 0.38
CA ASP A 9 38.21 -11.01 1.14
C ASP A 9 37.07 -10.61 0.18
N GLY A 10 36.84 -11.44 -0.83
CA GLY A 10 35.63 -11.36 -1.65
C GLY A 10 34.46 -11.64 -0.73
N LEU A 11 33.51 -10.71 -0.67
CA LEU A 11 32.18 -10.93 -0.11
C LEU A 11 31.66 -12.29 -0.61
N ASP A 12 31.78 -13.31 0.23
CA ASP A 12 31.32 -14.65 -0.07
C ASP A 12 29.79 -14.62 -0.05
N TRP A 13 29.20 -14.28 -1.20
CA TRP A 13 27.75 -14.22 -1.39
C TRP A 13 27.08 -15.57 -1.09
N ARG A 14 27.85 -16.68 -1.08
CA ARG A 14 27.34 -18.01 -0.69
C ARG A 14 27.11 -18.11 0.82
N SER A 15 27.85 -17.36 1.63
CA SER A 15 27.58 -17.20 3.07
C SER A 15 26.34 -16.34 3.36
N MET A 16 25.88 -15.55 2.37
CA MET A 16 24.64 -14.76 2.44
C MET A 16 23.39 -15.53 1.99
N LEU A 17 23.53 -16.76 1.50
CA LEU A 17 22.41 -17.65 1.19
C LEU A 17 22.27 -18.71 2.28
N PRO A 18 21.65 -18.39 3.43
CA PRO A 18 21.20 -19.43 4.32
C PRO A 18 20.09 -20.23 3.61
N ALA A 19 20.06 -21.54 3.84
CA ALA A 19 18.80 -22.29 3.73
C ALA A 19 17.73 -21.49 4.51
N PHE A 20 16.58 -21.23 3.88
CA PHE A 20 15.53 -20.38 4.45
C PHE A 20 15.34 -20.65 5.94
N SER A 21 15.51 -19.63 6.78
CA SER A 21 15.28 -19.81 8.20
C SER A 21 13.79 -20.12 8.42
N ARG A 22 13.45 -20.83 9.48
CA ARG A 22 12.03 -21.13 9.84
C ARG A 22 11.17 -19.87 9.89
N ARG A 23 11.79 -18.74 10.26
CA ARG A 23 11.17 -17.43 10.30
C ARG A 23 10.86 -16.91 8.89
N ASP A 24 11.73 -17.15 7.91
CA ASP A 24 11.51 -16.75 6.51
C ASP A 24 10.34 -17.51 5.89
N LEU A 25 10.18 -18.79 6.23
CA LEU A 25 9.01 -19.57 5.82
C LEU A 25 7.70 -19.01 6.41
N LEU A 26 7.72 -18.57 7.68
CA LEU A 26 6.56 -17.93 8.31
C LEU A 26 6.25 -16.57 7.69
N GLU A 27 7.26 -15.74 7.39
CA GLU A 27 7.07 -14.48 6.67
C GLU A 27 6.44 -14.74 5.29
N GLY A 28 6.96 -15.73 4.56
CA GLY A 28 6.42 -16.15 3.26
C GLY A 28 4.97 -16.64 3.36
N ALA A 29 4.63 -17.42 4.38
CA ALA A 29 3.27 -17.89 4.61
C ALA A 29 2.30 -16.74 4.91
N ILE A 30 2.71 -15.75 5.71
CA ILE A 30 1.91 -14.57 6.01
C ILE A 30 1.62 -13.78 4.73
N ILE A 31 2.64 -13.54 3.90
CA ILE A 31 2.49 -12.84 2.62
C ILE A 31 1.57 -13.62 1.69
N ALA A 32 1.74 -14.94 1.60
CA ALA A 32 0.90 -15.80 0.77
C ALA A 32 -0.57 -15.77 1.21
N ILE A 33 -0.86 -15.85 2.50
CA ILE A 33 -2.23 -15.76 3.03
C ILE A 33 -2.83 -14.38 2.73
N ALA A 34 -2.08 -13.30 2.95
CA ALA A 34 -2.54 -11.95 2.63
C ALA A 34 -2.86 -11.80 1.14
N PHE A 35 -2.02 -12.36 0.27
CA PHE A 35 -2.23 -12.38 -1.18
C PHE A 35 -3.51 -13.15 -1.55
N LEU A 36 -3.73 -14.33 -0.99
CA LEU A 36 -4.94 -15.12 -1.25
C LEU A 36 -6.22 -14.40 -0.80
N LEU A 37 -6.20 -13.76 0.38
CA LEU A 37 -7.32 -12.97 0.88
C LEU A 37 -7.63 -11.78 -0.04
N TYR A 38 -6.59 -11.11 -0.56
CA TYR A 38 -6.76 -10.04 -1.54
C TYR A 38 -7.48 -10.53 -2.81
N PHE A 39 -7.06 -11.66 -3.40
CA PHE A 39 -7.72 -12.20 -4.59
C PHE A 39 -9.16 -12.62 -4.35
N TRP A 40 -9.45 -13.14 -3.15
CA TRP A 40 -10.81 -13.50 -2.77
C TRP A 40 -11.74 -12.29 -2.69
N VAL A 41 -11.33 -11.22 -1.99
CA VAL A 41 -12.12 -9.97 -1.91
C VAL A 41 -12.27 -9.33 -3.28
N ARG A 42 -11.20 -9.29 -4.08
CA ARG A 42 -11.26 -8.78 -5.46
C ARG A 42 -12.29 -9.53 -6.29
N GLY A 43 -12.30 -10.87 -6.23
CA GLY A 43 -13.30 -11.69 -6.92
C GLY A 43 -14.74 -11.37 -6.48
N ALA A 44 -14.97 -11.01 -5.22
CA ALA A 44 -16.31 -10.73 -4.71
C ALA A 44 -16.84 -9.31 -5.03
N VAL A 45 -15.97 -8.37 -5.41
CA VAL A 45 -16.30 -6.95 -5.62
C VAL A 45 -16.45 -6.59 -7.10
N VAL A 46 -15.72 -7.27 -7.99
CA VAL A 46 -15.70 -6.99 -9.44
C VAL A 46 -17.09 -7.06 -10.09
N ASP A 47 -18.02 -7.82 -9.52
CA ASP A 47 -19.37 -7.99 -10.07
C ASP A 47 -20.39 -6.90 -9.62
N ARG A 48 -19.93 -5.77 -9.06
CA ARG A 48 -20.82 -4.70 -8.54
C ARG A 48 -20.52 -3.28 -9.10
N PRO A 49 -20.43 -3.09 -10.43
CA PRO A 49 -20.09 -1.80 -11.03
C PRO A 49 -21.11 -0.68 -10.72
N GLU A 50 -22.40 -1.00 -10.75
CA GLU A 50 -23.47 -0.02 -10.49
C GLU A 50 -23.41 0.51 -9.05
N VAL A 51 -23.24 -0.37 -8.06
CA VAL A 51 -23.10 0.02 -6.65
C VAL A 51 -21.85 0.88 -6.44
N ALA A 52 -20.74 0.52 -7.10
CA ALA A 52 -19.51 1.28 -7.02
C ALA A 52 -19.63 2.70 -7.61
N TYR A 53 -20.42 2.85 -8.67
CA TYR A 53 -20.73 4.14 -9.27
C TYR A 53 -21.54 5.04 -8.31
N TRP A 54 -22.65 4.54 -7.76
CA TRP A 54 -23.48 5.33 -6.84
C TRP A 54 -22.73 5.71 -5.56
N ASN A 55 -21.94 4.79 -4.99
CA ASN A 55 -21.09 5.11 -3.84
C ASN A 55 -20.03 6.18 -4.15
N ALA A 56 -19.55 6.26 -5.40
CA ALA A 56 -18.65 7.33 -5.83
C ALA A 56 -19.37 8.68 -5.93
N LEU A 57 -20.65 8.68 -6.34
CA LEU A 57 -21.47 9.89 -6.31
C LEU A 57 -21.71 10.38 -4.88
N ASP A 58 -22.02 9.47 -3.95
CA ASP A 58 -22.15 9.82 -2.52
C ASP A 58 -20.86 10.47 -1.97
N VAL A 59 -19.70 9.95 -2.39
CA VAL A 59 -18.39 10.54 -2.06
C VAL A 59 -18.27 11.95 -2.64
N ILE A 60 -18.61 12.14 -3.92
CA ILE A 60 -18.56 13.46 -4.56
C ILE A 60 -19.50 14.45 -3.86
N ASP A 61 -20.73 14.04 -3.57
CA ASP A 61 -21.73 14.89 -2.91
C ASP A 61 -21.29 15.29 -1.50
N LEU A 62 -20.68 14.37 -0.75
CA LEU A 62 -20.06 14.68 0.54
C LEU A 62 -18.95 15.73 0.38
N GLN A 63 -18.01 15.55 -0.55
CA GLN A 63 -16.92 16.52 -0.77
C GLN A 63 -17.44 17.89 -1.22
N ARG A 64 -18.48 17.92 -2.06
CA ARG A 64 -19.15 19.16 -2.48
C ARG A 64 -19.84 19.85 -1.31
N SER A 65 -20.52 19.09 -0.45
CA SER A 65 -21.17 19.64 0.76
C SER A 65 -20.17 20.25 1.74
N LEU A 66 -18.94 19.72 1.77
CA LEU A 66 -17.83 20.24 2.57
C LEU A 66 -17.03 21.35 1.87
N GLY A 67 -17.31 21.62 0.59
CA GLY A 67 -16.74 22.73 -0.17
C GLY A 67 -15.34 22.51 -0.76
N PHE A 68 -14.88 21.26 -0.91
CA PHE A 68 -13.52 20.97 -1.40
C PHE A 68 -13.43 19.97 -2.57
N PHE A 69 -14.51 19.78 -3.33
CA PHE A 69 -14.45 19.00 -4.58
C PHE A 69 -13.58 19.72 -5.62
N TRP A 70 -12.34 19.28 -5.78
CA TRP A 70 -11.30 19.92 -6.61
C TRP A 70 -10.71 18.97 -7.65
N GLU A 71 -11.04 17.68 -7.59
CA GLU A 71 -10.43 16.61 -8.38
C GLU A 71 -10.69 16.77 -9.88
N ASP A 72 -11.86 17.27 -10.25
CA ASP A 72 -12.21 17.59 -11.65
C ASP A 72 -11.28 18.67 -12.22
N ASN A 73 -11.02 19.72 -11.45
CA ASN A 73 -10.13 20.81 -11.82
C ASN A 73 -8.66 20.35 -11.85
N LEU A 74 -8.26 19.51 -10.89
CA LEU A 74 -6.90 18.97 -10.83
C LEU A 74 -6.58 18.03 -12.00
N ASN A 75 -7.53 17.16 -12.35
CA ASN A 75 -7.38 16.22 -13.46
C ASN A 75 -7.43 16.94 -14.81
N SER A 76 -8.39 17.86 -15.03
CA SER A 76 -8.43 18.66 -16.26
C SER A 76 -7.17 19.52 -16.45
N TRP A 77 -6.60 20.08 -15.36
CA TRP A 77 -5.35 20.84 -15.43
C TRP A 77 -4.15 20.00 -15.92
N ILE A 78 -4.10 18.71 -15.57
CA ILE A 78 -2.99 17.83 -15.97
C ILE A 78 -3.23 17.15 -17.31
N ALA A 79 -4.49 17.02 -17.75
CA ALA A 79 -4.88 16.34 -18.99
C ALA A 79 -4.12 16.89 -20.21
N ASP A 80 -3.99 18.21 -20.32
CA ASP A 80 -3.26 18.84 -21.44
C ASP A 80 -1.73 18.89 -21.25
N ARG A 81 -1.21 18.40 -20.10
CA ARG A 81 0.19 18.53 -19.69
C ARG A 81 0.88 17.18 -19.65
N LYS A 82 1.13 16.59 -20.82
CA LYS A 82 1.72 15.25 -20.98
C LYS A 82 2.88 14.94 -20.02
N SER A 83 3.89 15.81 -19.89
CA SER A 83 5.05 15.56 -19.02
C SER A 83 4.67 15.46 -17.54
N TRP A 84 3.74 16.29 -17.08
CA TRP A 84 3.24 16.25 -15.71
C TRP A 84 2.38 15.01 -15.48
N ALA A 85 1.50 14.68 -16.43
CA ALA A 85 0.68 13.48 -16.36
C ALA A 85 1.54 12.21 -16.29
N GLN A 86 2.59 12.11 -17.12
CA GLN A 86 3.54 11.00 -17.07
C GLN A 86 4.29 10.93 -15.73
N LEU A 87 4.73 12.06 -15.19
CA LEU A 87 5.39 12.09 -13.88
C LEU A 87 4.45 11.60 -12.78
N MET A 88 3.20 12.07 -12.74
CA MET A 88 2.21 11.67 -11.74
C MET A 88 1.82 10.21 -11.89
N ASN A 89 1.66 9.71 -13.12
CA ASN A 89 1.42 8.30 -13.40
C ASN A 89 2.58 7.41 -12.91
N VAL A 90 3.83 7.81 -13.16
CA VAL A 90 5.01 7.08 -12.69
C VAL A 90 5.10 7.15 -11.16
N ALA A 91 4.84 8.29 -10.55
CA ALA A 91 4.80 8.43 -9.10
C ALA A 91 3.73 7.50 -8.50
N TYR A 92 2.52 7.52 -9.05
CA TYR A 92 1.41 6.68 -8.64
C TYR A 92 1.76 5.19 -8.70
N PHE A 93 2.27 4.73 -9.85
CA PHE A 93 2.43 3.30 -10.12
C PHE A 93 3.77 2.72 -9.64
N TYR A 94 4.87 3.44 -9.84
CA TYR A 94 6.23 2.90 -9.67
C TYR A 94 6.96 3.38 -8.41
N LEU A 95 6.52 4.45 -7.74
CA LEU A 95 7.31 5.00 -6.64
C LEU A 95 7.20 4.16 -5.38
N HIS A 96 5.98 3.88 -4.93
CA HIS A 96 5.77 3.37 -3.57
C HIS A 96 6.13 1.88 -3.42
N PHE A 97 5.71 1.00 -4.33
CA PHE A 97 5.95 -0.45 -4.20
C PHE A 97 7.43 -0.84 -4.12
N PRO A 98 8.31 -0.41 -5.07
CA PRO A 98 9.75 -0.68 -4.97
C PRO A 98 10.35 -0.08 -3.71
N LEU A 99 9.90 1.10 -3.29
CA LEU A 99 10.40 1.75 -2.08
C LEU A 99 10.03 0.97 -0.82
N ILE A 100 8.79 0.47 -0.71
CA ILE A 100 8.34 -0.41 0.38
C ILE A 100 9.21 -1.69 0.41
N ILE A 101 9.48 -2.30 -0.73
CA ILE A 101 10.28 -3.53 -0.83
C ILE A 101 11.72 -3.25 -0.38
N VAL A 102 12.39 -2.26 -0.98
CA VAL A 102 13.78 -1.92 -0.67
C VAL A 102 13.94 -1.50 0.79
N PHE A 103 13.06 -0.64 1.29
CA PHE A 103 13.10 -0.20 2.68
C PHE A 103 12.73 -1.34 3.65
N GLY A 104 11.80 -2.20 3.28
CA GLY A 104 11.43 -3.41 4.03
C GLY A 104 12.60 -4.38 4.15
N ILE A 105 13.32 -4.64 3.06
CA ILE A 105 14.54 -5.47 3.04
C ILE A 105 15.62 -4.82 3.93
N TRP A 106 15.83 -3.52 3.81
CA TRP A 106 16.78 -2.81 4.68
C TRP A 106 16.38 -2.92 6.17
N LEU A 107 15.11 -2.72 6.52
CA LEU A 107 14.63 -2.91 7.87
C LEU A 107 14.80 -4.36 8.34
N TYR A 108 14.57 -5.34 7.46
CA TYR A 108 14.71 -6.76 7.78
C TYR A 108 16.13 -7.06 8.25
N TYR A 109 17.15 -6.62 7.50
CA TYR A 109 18.54 -6.92 7.82
C TYR A 109 19.13 -6.03 8.92
N PHE A 110 18.84 -4.73 8.92
CA PHE A 110 19.51 -3.77 9.79
C PHE A 110 18.70 -3.35 11.01
N ARG A 111 17.37 -3.52 11.00
CA ARG A 111 16.45 -3.02 12.03
C ARG A 111 15.29 -3.99 12.30
N ARG A 112 15.59 -5.27 12.51
CA ARG A 112 14.59 -6.38 12.60
C ARG A 112 13.38 -6.09 13.49
N ARG A 113 13.55 -5.41 14.63
CA ARG A 113 12.43 -5.05 15.53
C ARG A 113 11.49 -4.01 14.92
N GLN A 114 12.03 -3.06 14.15
CA GLN A 114 11.23 -2.08 13.42
C GLN A 114 10.56 -2.74 12.21
N TYR A 115 11.24 -3.65 11.51
CA TYR A 115 10.65 -4.42 10.40
C TYR A 115 9.33 -5.09 10.80
N THR A 116 9.31 -5.88 11.88
CA THR A 116 8.09 -6.59 12.31
C THR A 116 6.95 -5.62 12.59
N PHE A 117 7.24 -4.50 13.25
CA PHE A 117 6.23 -3.49 13.57
C PHE A 117 5.65 -2.80 12.31
N VAL A 118 6.52 -2.43 11.37
CA VAL A 118 6.11 -1.80 10.11
C VAL A 118 5.31 -2.81 9.28
N ARG A 119 5.82 -4.03 9.10
CA ARG A 119 5.13 -5.13 8.43
C ARG A 119 3.72 -5.34 8.97
N ASP A 120 3.57 -5.43 10.30
CA ASP A 120 2.27 -5.62 10.94
C ASP A 120 1.31 -4.45 10.67
N SER A 121 1.83 -3.22 10.60
CA SER A 121 1.04 -2.03 10.30
C SER A 121 0.51 -2.05 8.86
N PHE A 122 1.34 -2.46 7.90
CA PHE A 122 0.95 -2.62 6.49
C PHE A 122 -0.07 -3.74 6.31
N LEU A 123 0.15 -4.89 6.93
CA LEU A 123 -0.78 -6.03 6.85
C LEU A 123 -2.11 -5.73 7.54
N ALA A 124 -2.09 -5.09 8.71
CA ALA A 124 -3.31 -4.72 9.43
C ALA A 124 -4.11 -3.66 8.67
N SER A 125 -3.45 -2.61 8.14
CA SER A 125 -4.14 -1.60 7.31
C SER A 125 -4.68 -2.19 6.02
N GLY A 126 -3.93 -3.08 5.36
CA GLY A 126 -4.41 -3.83 4.19
C GLY A 126 -5.63 -4.70 4.50
N ALA A 127 -5.63 -5.42 5.62
CA ALA A 127 -6.77 -6.23 6.04
C ALA A 127 -8.01 -5.38 6.34
N ILE A 128 -7.85 -4.23 7.01
CA ILE A 128 -8.95 -3.28 7.24
C ILE A 128 -9.49 -2.74 5.92
N ALA A 129 -8.60 -2.33 5.00
CA ALA A 129 -8.99 -1.84 3.69
C ALA A 129 -9.75 -2.89 2.87
N LEU A 130 -9.33 -4.16 2.90
CA LEU A 130 -10.05 -5.27 2.26
C LEU A 130 -11.49 -5.41 2.76
N VAL A 131 -11.72 -5.24 4.06
CA VAL A 131 -13.09 -5.23 4.63
C VAL A 131 -13.89 -4.05 4.10
N VAL A 132 -13.28 -2.86 4.01
CA VAL A 132 -13.95 -1.67 3.48
C VAL A 132 -14.27 -1.85 1.99
N TYR A 133 -13.34 -2.33 1.17
CA TYR A 133 -13.58 -2.58 -0.26
C TYR A 133 -14.73 -3.57 -0.50
N PHE A 134 -14.88 -4.55 0.38
CA PHE A 134 -15.98 -5.50 0.30
C PHE A 134 -17.34 -4.87 0.67
N LEU A 135 -17.37 -4.03 1.71
CA LEU A 135 -18.61 -3.44 2.23
C LEU A 135 -19.06 -2.20 1.46
N TYR A 136 -18.11 -1.40 0.96
CA TYR A 136 -18.35 -0.12 0.31
C TYR A 136 -17.41 0.03 -0.89
N PRO A 137 -17.68 -0.67 -2.01
CA PRO A 137 -16.91 -0.52 -3.23
C PRO A 137 -17.11 0.88 -3.80
N VAL A 138 -16.06 1.51 -4.31
CA VAL A 138 -16.10 2.87 -4.87
C VAL A 138 -15.38 2.88 -6.19
N ALA A 139 -16.06 3.37 -7.23
CA ALA A 139 -15.46 3.56 -8.54
C ALA A 139 -14.47 4.74 -8.51
N PRO A 140 -13.26 4.59 -9.06
CA PRO A 140 -12.31 5.70 -9.16
C PRO A 140 -12.80 6.74 -10.19
N PRO A 141 -12.40 8.01 -10.05
CA PRO A 141 -12.88 9.09 -10.91
C PRO A 141 -12.73 8.82 -12.42
N ARG A 142 -11.62 8.20 -12.84
CA ARG A 142 -11.31 7.86 -14.24
C ARG A 142 -12.31 6.90 -14.90
N GLU A 143 -13.01 6.08 -14.12
CA GLU A 143 -14.00 5.11 -14.61
C GLU A 143 -15.42 5.69 -14.65
N LEU A 144 -15.64 6.86 -14.02
CA LEU A 144 -16.97 7.47 -13.94
C LEU A 144 -17.59 7.82 -15.30
N PRO A 145 -16.85 8.31 -16.32
CA PRO A 145 -17.44 8.59 -17.63
C PRO A 145 -18.03 7.34 -18.29
N GLU A 146 -17.34 6.20 -18.22
CA GLU A 146 -17.82 4.94 -18.79
C GLU A 146 -19.01 4.37 -18.00
N LEU A 147 -18.94 4.41 -16.67
CA LEU A 147 -20.02 3.94 -15.80
C LEU A 147 -21.27 4.82 -15.88
N ALA A 148 -21.12 6.14 -15.99
CA ALA A 148 -22.22 7.06 -16.20
C ALA A 148 -22.96 6.76 -17.51
N ALA A 149 -22.24 6.47 -18.59
CA ALA A 149 -22.86 6.08 -19.86
C ALA A 149 -23.71 4.79 -19.74
N GLN A 150 -23.42 3.93 -18.76
CA GLN A 150 -24.15 2.69 -18.51
C GLN A 150 -25.31 2.86 -17.51
N PHE A 151 -25.12 3.64 -16.45
CA PHE A 151 -26.02 3.66 -15.28
C PHE A 151 -26.68 5.02 -15.01
N ASP A 152 -26.17 6.13 -15.54
CA ASP A 152 -26.70 7.48 -15.32
C ASP A 152 -26.55 8.37 -16.58
N THR A 153 -27.55 8.29 -17.46
CA THR A 153 -27.59 9.09 -18.70
C THR A 153 -27.73 10.60 -18.45
N ALA A 154 -28.04 11.02 -17.22
CA ALA A 154 -28.20 12.42 -16.83
C ALA A 154 -26.99 12.95 -16.03
N ALA A 155 -25.89 12.19 -15.99
CA ALA A 155 -24.72 12.54 -15.22
C ALA A 155 -24.18 13.94 -15.60
N PRO A 156 -23.90 14.81 -14.62
CA PRO A 156 -23.38 16.14 -14.88
C PRO A 156 -21.98 16.14 -15.50
N THR A 157 -21.64 17.24 -16.17
CA THR A 157 -20.39 17.38 -16.94
C THR A 157 -19.12 17.14 -16.13
N TYR A 158 -19.09 17.49 -14.84
CA TYR A 158 -17.91 17.25 -13.99
C TYR A 158 -17.66 15.76 -13.71
N ILE A 159 -18.66 14.89 -13.89
CA ILE A 159 -18.50 13.43 -13.80
C ILE A 159 -17.97 12.89 -15.12
N LEU A 160 -18.49 13.40 -16.24
CA LEU A 160 -18.08 13.00 -17.59
C LEU A 160 -16.72 13.56 -18.00
N GLY A 161 -16.22 14.58 -17.28
CA GLY A 161 -15.00 15.30 -17.60
C GLY A 161 -13.71 14.66 -17.09
N PHE A 162 -13.77 13.56 -16.33
CA PHE A 162 -12.57 12.86 -15.88
C PHE A 162 -11.84 12.20 -17.06
N PHE A 163 -10.52 12.30 -17.05
CA PHE A 163 -9.63 11.78 -18.08
C PHE A 163 -8.65 10.77 -17.50
N ASP A 164 -8.62 9.56 -18.06
CA ASP A 164 -7.68 8.50 -17.67
C ASP A 164 -6.29 8.78 -18.27
N THR A 165 -5.45 9.45 -17.47
CA THR A 165 -4.07 9.73 -17.87
C THR A 165 -3.19 8.50 -17.92
N MET A 166 -3.53 7.44 -17.17
CA MET A 166 -2.75 6.19 -17.13
C MET A 166 -2.89 5.45 -18.45
N GLU A 167 -4.12 5.31 -18.94
CA GLU A 167 -4.41 4.73 -20.25
C GLU A 167 -3.80 5.57 -21.37
N ALA A 168 -4.01 6.89 -21.33
CA ALA A 168 -3.56 7.79 -22.40
C ALA A 168 -2.03 7.91 -22.52
N TYR A 169 -1.29 7.89 -21.41
CA TYR A 169 0.13 8.27 -21.40
C TYR A 169 1.11 7.23 -20.86
N LEU A 170 0.62 6.14 -20.25
CA LEU A 170 1.45 5.04 -19.76
C LEU A 170 1.26 3.71 -20.53
N GLY A 171 0.34 3.65 -21.49
CA GLY A 171 -0.27 2.44 -22.06
C GLY A 171 0.61 1.21 -22.39
N TYR A 172 1.92 1.32 -22.64
CA TYR A 172 2.80 0.15 -22.86
C TYR A 172 3.30 -0.52 -21.55
N ALA A 173 3.32 0.22 -20.45
CA ALA A 173 3.71 -0.24 -19.12
C ALA A 173 2.50 -0.60 -18.23
N TYR A 174 1.35 0.00 -18.56
CA TYR A 174 0.05 -0.26 -17.95
C TYR A 174 -0.85 -0.91 -19.00
N ASP A 175 -0.51 -2.12 -19.42
CA ASP A 175 -1.43 -2.89 -20.25
C ASP A 175 -2.64 -3.26 -19.36
N THR A 176 -3.74 -2.54 -19.60
CA THR A 176 -4.97 -2.63 -18.82
C THR A 176 -5.55 -4.04 -18.90
N GLN A 177 -5.30 -4.82 -19.96
CA GLN A 177 -5.75 -6.20 -20.03
C GLN A 177 -4.96 -7.13 -19.10
N SER A 178 -3.63 -7.03 -19.07
CA SER A 178 -2.80 -7.90 -18.23
C SER A 178 -2.85 -7.52 -16.74
N THR A 179 -3.02 -6.23 -16.41
CA THR A 179 -3.11 -5.77 -15.02
C THR A 179 -4.52 -5.84 -14.43
N ARG A 180 -5.60 -5.80 -15.25
CA ARG A 180 -6.99 -5.99 -14.78
C ARG A 180 -7.17 -7.29 -14.01
N ALA A 181 -6.47 -8.37 -14.39
CA ALA A 181 -6.54 -9.64 -13.67
C ALA A 181 -6.02 -9.57 -12.22
N PHE A 182 -5.11 -8.62 -11.93
CA PHE A 182 -4.43 -8.49 -10.65
C PHE A 182 -4.90 -7.29 -9.82
N VAL A 183 -5.62 -6.33 -10.41
CA VAL A 183 -6.09 -5.10 -9.75
C VAL A 183 -7.61 -5.18 -9.50
N ASN A 184 -8.08 -4.70 -8.35
CA ASN A 184 -9.50 -4.50 -8.09
C ASN A 184 -9.93 -3.11 -8.62
N PRO A 185 -10.76 -3.02 -9.67
CA PRO A 185 -11.09 -1.75 -10.31
C PRO A 185 -11.96 -0.84 -9.43
N TYR A 186 -12.72 -1.39 -8.46
CA TYR A 186 -13.67 -0.64 -7.62
C TYR A 186 -13.18 -0.48 -6.17
N ALA A 187 -11.87 -0.49 -5.97
CA ALA A 187 -11.21 -0.34 -4.68
C ALA A 187 -10.61 1.05 -4.49
N ALA A 188 -11.34 2.12 -4.87
CA ALA A 188 -10.85 3.48 -4.69
C ALA A 188 -10.76 3.88 -3.20
N MET A 189 -11.81 3.65 -2.41
CA MET A 189 -11.82 4.00 -0.99
C MET A 189 -11.66 2.78 -0.08
N PRO A 190 -10.70 2.75 0.88
CA PRO A 190 -9.69 3.77 1.18
C PRO A 190 -8.48 3.72 0.21
N SER A 191 -7.76 4.84 0.06
CA SER A 191 -6.53 4.87 -0.75
C SER A 191 -5.36 4.24 0.02
N LEU A 192 -5.07 2.97 -0.28
CA LEU A 192 -3.88 2.30 0.27
C LEU A 192 -2.58 2.89 -0.25
N HIS A 193 -2.56 3.44 -1.46
CA HIS A 193 -1.41 4.18 -1.98
C HIS A 193 -0.96 5.28 -1.01
N PHE A 194 -1.88 6.19 -0.68
CA PHE A 194 -1.61 7.24 0.29
C PHE A 194 -1.33 6.69 1.69
N GLY A 195 -2.16 5.76 2.17
CA GLY A 195 -2.03 5.21 3.52
C GLY A 195 -0.69 4.50 3.76
N TRP A 196 -0.20 3.75 2.77
CA TRP A 196 1.07 3.05 2.84
C TRP A 196 2.26 3.99 2.70
N ASP A 197 2.19 5.03 1.87
CA ASP A 197 3.22 6.07 1.83
C ASP A 197 3.28 6.86 3.12
N LEU A 198 2.15 7.09 3.78
CA LEU A 198 2.11 7.67 5.12
C LEU A 198 2.82 6.77 6.15
N LEU A 199 2.51 5.46 6.17
CA LEU A 199 3.18 4.51 7.06
C LEU A 199 4.68 4.39 6.77
N LEU A 200 5.05 4.40 5.49
CA LEU A 200 6.43 4.37 5.04
C LEU A 200 7.17 5.62 5.48
N GLY A 201 6.57 6.80 5.32
CA GLY A 201 7.11 8.06 5.79
C GLY A 201 7.33 8.08 7.31
N ILE A 202 6.33 7.63 8.08
CA ILE A 202 6.45 7.46 9.54
C ILE A 202 7.62 6.51 9.88
N ALA A 203 7.73 5.38 9.16
CA ALA A 203 8.77 4.38 9.39
C ALA A 203 10.18 4.90 9.06
N ILE A 204 10.35 5.64 7.96
CA ILE A 204 11.60 6.29 7.58
C ILE A 204 12.02 7.30 8.66
N ILE A 205 11.11 8.19 9.08
CA ILE A 205 11.38 9.17 10.13
C ILE A 205 11.79 8.43 11.43
N ALA A 206 11.05 7.41 11.82
CA ALA A 206 11.34 6.63 13.03
C ALA A 206 12.67 5.86 12.96
N ALA A 207 13.10 5.41 11.78
CA ALA A 207 14.35 4.67 11.60
C ALA A 207 15.59 5.58 11.68
N PHE A 208 15.48 6.83 11.20
CA PHE A 208 16.59 7.77 11.08
C PHE A 208 16.57 8.94 12.08
N ARG A 209 15.55 9.06 12.95
CA ARG A 209 15.41 10.15 13.96
C ARG A 209 16.59 10.36 14.92
N ARG A 210 17.55 9.43 15.01
CA ARG A 210 18.74 9.51 15.89
C ARG A 210 20.05 9.50 15.11
N THR A 211 20.00 9.76 13.80
CA THR A 211 21.20 9.83 12.94
C THR A 211 21.38 11.24 12.40
N ALA A 212 22.53 11.51 11.79
CA ALA A 212 22.79 12.77 11.09
C ALA A 212 21.80 13.04 9.93
N LEU A 213 21.05 12.01 9.49
CA LEU A 213 20.08 12.09 8.40
C LEU A 213 18.66 12.42 8.87
N ALA A 214 18.45 12.77 10.15
CA ALA A 214 17.10 12.97 10.70
C ALA A 214 16.25 14.00 9.91
N TRP A 215 16.84 15.13 9.51
CA TRP A 215 16.12 16.15 8.73
C TRP A 215 15.78 15.69 7.32
N LEU A 216 16.70 14.97 6.66
CA LEU A 216 16.43 14.37 5.35
C LEU A 216 15.30 13.33 5.47
N ALA A 217 15.29 12.53 6.53
CA ALA A 217 14.24 11.55 6.78
C ALA A 217 12.87 12.19 7.00
N VAL A 218 12.82 13.35 7.68
CA VAL A 218 11.58 14.14 7.80
C VAL A 218 11.13 14.66 6.45
N ALA A 219 12.03 15.25 5.66
CA ALA A 219 11.71 15.76 4.33
C ALA A 219 11.16 14.65 3.42
N VAL A 220 11.86 13.51 3.32
CA VAL A 220 11.43 12.36 2.52
C VAL A 220 10.13 11.78 3.06
N GLY A 221 10.02 11.58 4.38
CA GLY A 221 8.85 10.96 4.99
C GLY A 221 7.57 11.78 4.86
N VAL A 222 7.67 13.11 4.75
CA VAL A 222 6.53 13.99 4.45
C VAL A 222 6.28 14.08 2.95
N ALA A 223 7.33 14.15 2.13
CA ALA A 223 7.20 14.29 0.68
C ALA A 223 6.49 13.10 0.03
N LEU A 224 6.69 11.87 0.53
CA LEU A 224 6.05 10.66 -0.01
C LEU A 224 4.51 10.74 -0.01
N PRO A 225 3.82 10.85 1.14
CA PRO A 225 2.35 10.93 1.16
C PRO A 225 1.83 12.20 0.46
N VAL A 226 2.55 13.32 0.52
CA VAL A 226 2.15 14.55 -0.17
C VAL A 226 2.17 14.36 -1.69
N LEU A 227 3.26 13.83 -2.24
CA LEU A 227 3.36 13.50 -3.66
C LEU A 227 2.27 12.51 -4.06
N GLN A 228 1.96 11.54 -3.20
CA GLN A 228 0.95 10.54 -3.49
C GLN A 228 -0.47 11.15 -3.56
N ILE A 229 -0.81 12.15 -2.72
CA ILE A 229 -2.08 12.88 -2.84
C ILE A 229 -2.19 13.52 -4.23
N PHE A 230 -1.15 14.21 -4.69
CA PHE A 230 -1.17 14.82 -6.02
C PHE A 230 -1.25 13.76 -7.12
N ALA A 231 -0.47 12.69 -7.00
CA ALA A 231 -0.44 11.63 -7.99
C ALA A 231 -1.82 10.99 -8.14
N ILE A 232 -2.50 10.61 -7.05
CA ILE A 232 -3.78 9.90 -7.12
C ILE A 232 -4.94 10.78 -7.59
N THR A 233 -4.98 12.06 -7.23
CA THR A 233 -6.09 12.96 -7.58
C THR A 233 -5.95 13.51 -8.99
N THR A 234 -4.75 13.94 -9.38
CA THR A 234 -4.52 14.46 -10.74
C THR A 234 -4.65 13.38 -11.81
N THR A 235 -4.32 12.13 -11.49
CA THR A 235 -4.48 10.99 -12.42
C THR A 235 -5.87 10.34 -12.35
N ALA A 236 -6.81 10.94 -11.62
CA ALA A 236 -8.19 10.45 -11.49
C ALA A 236 -8.30 9.01 -10.95
N ASN A 237 -7.33 8.56 -10.14
CA ASN A 237 -7.35 7.23 -9.52
C ASN A 237 -8.07 7.21 -8.16
N HIS A 238 -8.11 8.34 -7.45
CA HIS A 238 -8.77 8.45 -6.15
C HIS A 238 -9.35 9.85 -5.94
N PHE A 239 -10.37 9.92 -5.08
CA PHE A 239 -10.84 11.17 -4.49
C PHE A 239 -9.94 11.62 -3.32
N LEU A 240 -10.01 12.89 -2.95
CA LEU A 240 -9.30 13.41 -1.77
C LEU A 240 -9.76 12.72 -0.49
N ILE A 241 -11.06 12.43 -0.36
CA ILE A 241 -11.60 11.71 0.79
C ILE A 241 -11.06 10.29 0.89
N ASP A 242 -10.70 9.65 -0.23
CA ASP A 242 -10.08 8.32 -0.22
C ASP A 242 -8.71 8.38 0.45
N ALA A 243 -7.96 9.48 0.27
CA ALA A 243 -6.71 9.72 0.97
C ALA A 243 -6.94 9.91 2.47
N VAL A 244 -7.97 10.64 2.87
CA VAL A 244 -8.36 10.78 4.29
C VAL A 244 -8.69 9.41 4.90
N ALA A 245 -9.53 8.62 4.23
CA ALA A 245 -9.87 7.27 4.65
C ALA A 245 -8.63 6.37 4.69
N GLY A 246 -7.73 6.47 3.71
CA GLY A 246 -6.44 5.79 3.66
C GLY A 246 -5.54 6.14 4.85
N GLY A 247 -5.47 7.42 5.22
CA GLY A 247 -4.76 7.88 6.40
C GLY A 247 -5.35 7.31 7.70
N ILE A 248 -6.67 7.33 7.85
CA ILE A 248 -7.35 6.73 9.01
C ILE A 248 -7.03 5.24 9.12
N VAL A 249 -7.15 4.49 8.00
CA VAL A 249 -6.88 3.05 7.95
C VAL A 249 -5.42 2.74 8.21
N ALA A 250 -4.49 3.56 7.72
CA ALA A 250 -3.07 3.47 8.01
C ALA A 250 -2.79 3.62 9.52
N ILE A 251 -3.32 4.69 10.14
CA ILE A 251 -3.15 4.93 11.58
C ILE A 251 -3.83 3.84 12.43
N ALA A 252 -4.99 3.33 12.01
CA ALA A 252 -5.63 2.20 12.65
C ALA A 252 -4.76 0.93 12.57
N GLY A 253 -4.16 0.65 11.40
CA GLY A 253 -3.20 -0.44 11.23
C GLY A 253 -1.97 -0.30 12.14
N LEU A 254 -1.44 0.91 12.30
CA LEU A 254 -0.37 1.21 13.25
C LEU A 254 -0.82 0.93 14.71
N GLY A 255 -2.06 1.30 15.06
CA GLY A 255 -2.67 1.01 16.35
C GLY A 255 -2.80 -0.49 16.63
N VAL A 256 -3.23 -1.27 15.63
CA VAL A 256 -3.28 -2.73 15.70
C VAL A 256 -1.87 -3.31 15.90
N ALA A 257 -0.88 -2.85 15.16
CA ALA A 257 0.52 -3.28 15.33
C ALA A 257 1.05 -2.99 16.74
N LEU A 258 0.69 -1.84 17.32
CA LEU A 258 1.02 -1.50 18.71
C LEU A 258 0.34 -2.45 19.71
N ALA A 259 -0.95 -2.75 19.50
CA ALA A 259 -1.72 -3.67 20.33
C ALA A 259 -1.17 -5.11 20.25
N LEU A 260 -0.84 -5.59 19.05
CA LEU A 260 -0.18 -6.87 18.83
C LEU A 260 1.15 -6.93 19.58
N ARG A 261 1.96 -5.88 19.47
CA ARG A 261 3.25 -5.83 20.15
C ARG A 261 3.13 -5.80 21.68
N ARG A 262 2.13 -5.08 22.21
CA ARG A 262 1.96 -4.88 23.65
C ARG A 262 1.26 -6.04 24.34
N TRP A 263 0.29 -6.65 23.67
CA TRP A 263 -0.60 -7.66 24.24
C TRP A 263 -0.68 -8.93 23.41
N GLY A 264 -0.83 -8.82 22.09
CA GLY A 264 -1.04 -9.97 21.20
C GLY A 264 0.11 -10.99 21.23
N TYR A 265 1.35 -10.56 20.95
CA TYR A 265 2.51 -11.43 20.95
C TYR A 265 2.82 -12.03 22.33
N PRO A 266 2.82 -11.27 23.44
CA PRO A 266 2.97 -11.86 24.77
C PRO A 266 1.93 -12.94 25.09
N LEU A 267 0.66 -12.69 24.76
CA LEU A 267 -0.43 -13.67 24.97
C LEU A 267 -0.24 -14.90 24.07
N LEU A 268 0.05 -14.70 22.79
CA LEU A 268 0.30 -15.79 21.84
C LEU A 268 1.45 -16.68 22.31
N VAL A 269 2.57 -16.07 22.72
CA VAL A 269 3.72 -16.81 23.26
C VAL A 269 3.34 -17.58 24.53
N ALA A 270 2.56 -16.97 25.44
CA ALA A 270 2.08 -17.65 26.64
C ALA A 270 1.18 -18.85 26.33
N GLN A 271 0.30 -18.73 25.34
CA GLN A 271 -0.56 -19.84 24.89
C GLN A 271 0.24 -20.95 24.21
N ILE A 272 1.20 -20.61 23.33
CA ILE A 272 2.06 -21.59 22.69
C ILE A 272 2.87 -22.37 23.73
N ARG A 273 3.38 -21.71 24.77
CA ARG A 273 4.11 -22.40 25.87
C ARG A 273 3.25 -23.42 26.62
N ARG A 274 1.93 -23.20 26.69
CA ARG A 274 0.95 -24.11 27.32
C ARG A 274 0.56 -25.30 26.44
N LEU A 275 0.93 -25.32 25.16
CA LEU A 275 0.60 -26.45 24.29
C LEU A 275 1.22 -27.76 24.81
N PRO A 276 0.45 -28.87 24.81
CA PRO A 276 0.93 -30.16 25.30
C PRO A 276 1.96 -30.81 24.37
N TRP A 277 2.16 -30.27 23.15
CA TRP A 277 3.04 -30.84 22.12
C TRP A 277 4.41 -30.15 22.08
N PRO A 278 5.49 -30.80 22.60
CA PRO A 278 6.82 -30.19 22.64
C PRO A 278 7.37 -29.88 21.25
N ALA A 279 7.02 -30.68 20.23
CA ALA A 279 7.40 -30.44 18.85
C ALA A 279 6.80 -29.14 18.29
N ALA A 280 5.53 -28.86 18.59
CA ALA A 280 4.87 -27.62 18.17
C ALA A 280 5.48 -26.39 18.88
N ARG A 281 5.84 -26.52 20.16
CA ARG A 281 6.54 -25.45 20.89
C ARG A 281 7.91 -25.13 20.30
N ARG A 282 8.73 -26.16 20.03
CA ARG A 282 10.04 -25.99 19.37
C ARG A 282 9.92 -25.43 17.95
N LEU A 283 8.86 -25.79 17.23
CA LEU A 283 8.59 -25.26 15.90
C LEU A 283 8.27 -23.75 15.94
N LEU A 284 7.42 -23.32 16.88
CA LEU A 284 6.89 -21.95 16.92
C LEU A 284 7.73 -20.97 17.74
N LEU A 285 8.42 -21.42 18.80
CA LEU A 285 9.22 -20.57 19.69
C LEU A 285 10.73 -20.72 19.48
N GLY A 286 11.16 -21.73 18.71
CA GLY A 286 12.57 -22.11 18.58
C GLY A 286 13.08 -22.93 19.76
N ASP A 287 14.38 -23.25 19.75
CA ASP A 287 15.00 -24.18 20.71
C ASP A 287 15.22 -23.60 22.12
N ALA A 288 14.78 -22.37 22.37
CA ALA A 288 14.88 -21.68 23.66
C ALA A 288 13.62 -21.81 24.53
N ALA A 289 12.74 -22.79 24.24
CA ALA A 289 11.47 -23.02 24.93
C ALA A 289 11.42 -24.34 25.71
#